data_AF-A0A517M0T2-F1
#
_entry.id   AF-A0A517M0T2-F1
#
_cell.length_a   1.000
_cell.length_b   1.000
_cell.length_c   1.000
_cell.angle_alpha   90.00
_cell.angle_beta   90.00
_cell.angle_gamma   90.00
#
_symmetry.space_group_name_H-M   'P 1'
#
loop_
_entity.id
_entity.type
_entity.pdbx_description
1 polymer ?
#
loop_
_entity_poly.entity_id
_entity_poly.type
_entity_poly.pdbx_seq_one_letter_code
_entity_poly.pdbx_strand_id
1 'polypeptide(L)'
;MPNRFHRILFLELACLLALPLAVRSATAQTPDPIAALQAAAVEARAADWGHWGPDPDSYSSWRSHSNRLIPVYSFGMDMKSVSGAKSVYRDEAAIERLYGQVPEGTLNPEAEYFDQTDVYRLQQAAVDAGKKRVILFVFDGMDWHTTRAAAIAKLGKVAYSEGRGEGLAFLDYRGAKTDYGYFVTSPHNDGTSVSVDKQRVTNPGGKLRGGYDFQRCGDAPWKPITDAEYPIGKSKEQPHAYTDSASSATSLTAGIKTYNNSVNVDAMGREVLPIARTLQEDGFAVGVVTSVPISHATPACAYANNVHRNDYQDITRDQIGRPSIYHPGGLPGLDVLIGCGWGIDTEKDGGQGKNFVPGNKYLTEEDLKAIDVANGGKYVIAQRTPGSEGTEVLSAAVANAIADKNRLFGYFGVGGGHLPYQTADGKYDPVASIGGSKVQKAEAYSEADVSENINLRQMAVAAMEVLDSRSDRWWLMVESGDVDWASHSNNIDNAIGAVHSGDDAFEGVVKWIEENGGWEDTALFLTSDHGHYFQLTQPEALAKTAPTP
;
A
#
# COMPACT_ATOMS: atom_id res chain seq x y z
N MET A 1 -69.49 71.37 -48.17
CA MET A 1 -70.57 70.35 -48.26
C MET A 1 -69.91 68.97 -48.40
N PRO A 2 -70.46 67.90 -47.80
CA PRO A 2 -69.88 67.29 -46.59
C PRO A 2 -69.43 65.80 -46.73
N ASN A 3 -68.88 65.30 -45.60
CA ASN A 3 -68.90 63.91 -45.07
C ASN A 3 -67.91 62.90 -45.69
N ARG A 4 -67.24 62.01 -44.95
CA ARG A 4 -67.35 61.53 -43.56
C ARG A 4 -66.18 60.58 -43.21
N PHE A 5 -65.97 60.40 -41.89
CA PHE A 5 -65.39 59.23 -41.17
C PHE A 5 -63.93 59.20 -40.72
N HIS A 6 -63.78 58.62 -39.51
CA HIS A 6 -62.70 58.76 -38.53
C HIS A 6 -61.53 57.79 -38.73
N ARG A 7 -60.39 58.20 -38.16
CA ARG A 7 -59.10 57.50 -38.00
C ARG A 7 -59.19 56.19 -37.22
N ILE A 8 -58.36 55.20 -37.57
CA ILE A 8 -57.50 54.43 -36.64
C ILE A 8 -56.17 54.09 -37.35
N LEU A 9 -55.05 54.43 -36.72
CA LEU A 9 -53.67 54.17 -37.15
C LEU A 9 -53.10 53.07 -36.24
N PHE A 10 -52.64 51.96 -36.80
CA PHE A 10 -51.94 50.90 -36.04
C PHE A 10 -50.46 51.27 -35.90
N LEU A 11 -49.95 51.17 -34.68
CA LEU A 11 -48.53 51.33 -34.31
C LEU A 11 -47.99 49.91 -34.06
N GLU A 12 -47.04 49.43 -34.87
CA GLU A 12 -46.35 48.15 -34.64
C GLU A 12 -45.25 48.32 -33.59
N LEU A 13 -45.25 47.43 -32.60
CA LEU A 13 -44.31 47.39 -31.48
C LEU A 13 -43.26 46.30 -31.75
N ALA A 14 -41.99 46.69 -31.81
CA ALA A 14 -40.86 45.78 -31.97
C ALA A 14 -40.63 44.96 -30.68
N CYS A 15 -40.67 43.63 -30.77
CA CYS A 15 -40.28 42.72 -29.69
C CYS A 15 -38.80 42.33 -29.81
N LEU A 16 -38.01 42.67 -28.78
CA LEU A 16 -36.69 42.09 -28.54
C LEU A 16 -36.84 40.62 -28.10
N LEU A 17 -36.25 39.71 -28.87
CA LEU A 17 -36.07 38.30 -28.49
C LEU A 17 -34.89 38.18 -27.51
N ALA A 18 -35.20 37.91 -26.25
CA ALA A 18 -34.23 37.48 -25.25
C ALA A 18 -33.87 36.00 -25.49
N LEU A 19 -32.59 35.72 -25.75
CA LEU A 19 -32.03 34.37 -25.78
C LEU A 19 -32.01 33.81 -24.34
N PRO A 20 -32.46 32.57 -24.09
CA PRO A 20 -32.37 31.99 -22.77
C PRO A 20 -30.92 31.60 -22.48
N LEU A 21 -30.38 32.05 -21.34
CA LEU A 21 -29.18 31.44 -20.77
C LEU A 21 -29.48 29.97 -20.52
N ALA A 22 -28.76 29.08 -21.21
CA ALA A 22 -28.74 27.67 -20.89
C ALA A 22 -28.10 27.51 -19.51
N VAL A 23 -28.93 27.39 -18.47
CA VAL A 23 -28.51 26.84 -17.18
C VAL A 23 -28.11 25.39 -17.46
N ARG A 24 -26.80 25.10 -17.46
CA ARG A 24 -26.32 23.73 -17.35
C ARG A 24 -26.92 23.19 -16.05
N SER A 25 -27.89 22.28 -16.15
CA SER A 25 -28.28 21.49 -15.00
C SER A 25 -27.05 20.69 -14.59
N ALA A 26 -26.47 21.03 -13.44
CA ALA A 26 -25.61 20.08 -12.75
C ALA A 26 -26.47 18.82 -12.56
N THR A 27 -26.13 17.74 -13.29
CA THR A 27 -26.69 16.44 -12.99
C THR A 27 -26.43 16.20 -11.51
N ALA A 28 -27.49 16.05 -10.70
CA ALA A 28 -27.33 15.69 -9.30
C ALA A 28 -26.50 14.42 -9.26
N GLN A 29 -25.27 14.54 -8.78
CA GLN A 29 -24.33 13.44 -8.64
C GLN A 29 -25.04 12.36 -7.81
N THR A 30 -25.11 11.13 -8.32
CA THR A 30 -25.57 10.00 -7.51
C THR A 30 -24.77 10.04 -6.20
N PRO A 31 -25.42 10.14 -5.03
CA PRO A 31 -24.72 10.22 -3.76
C PRO A 31 -23.82 9.01 -3.62
N ASP A 32 -22.54 9.21 -3.29
CA ASP A 32 -21.62 8.11 -3.00
C ASP A 32 -22.20 7.33 -1.80
N PRO A 33 -22.63 6.09 -2.04
CA PRO A 33 -23.37 5.33 -1.05
C PRO A 33 -22.45 4.70 0.00
N ILE A 34 -21.18 4.44 -0.32
CA ILE A 34 -20.18 3.99 0.66
C ILE A 34 -19.76 5.16 1.54
N ALA A 35 -19.54 6.34 0.95
CA ALA A 35 -19.31 7.57 1.69
C ALA A 35 -20.49 7.90 2.64
N ALA A 36 -21.73 7.66 2.22
CA ALA A 36 -22.91 7.83 3.08
C ALA A 36 -22.92 6.84 4.26
N LEU A 37 -22.58 5.57 4.03
CA LEU A 37 -22.43 4.58 5.11
C LEU A 37 -21.33 4.98 6.10
N GLN A 38 -20.18 5.42 5.59
CA GLN A 38 -19.07 5.91 6.39
C GLN A 38 -19.49 7.12 7.24
N ALA A 39 -20.15 8.12 6.65
CA ALA A 39 -20.60 9.31 7.36
C ALA A 39 -21.63 8.98 8.46
N ALA A 40 -22.59 8.10 8.17
CA ALA A 40 -23.56 7.63 9.14
C ALA A 40 -22.90 6.88 10.30
N ALA A 41 -21.91 6.03 10.01
CA ALA A 41 -21.16 5.30 11.04
C ALA A 41 -20.35 6.24 11.95
N VAL A 42 -19.75 7.29 11.39
CA VAL A 42 -19.03 8.32 12.15
C VAL A 42 -19.97 9.13 13.05
N GLU A 43 -21.15 9.51 12.55
CA GLU A 43 -22.17 10.23 13.30
C GLU A 43 -22.71 9.39 14.46
N ALA A 44 -23.08 8.13 14.19
CA ALA A 44 -23.65 7.21 15.17
C ALA A 44 -22.60 6.59 16.11
N ARG A 45 -21.32 6.59 15.72
CA ARG A 45 -20.22 5.82 16.35
C ARG A 45 -20.45 4.32 16.39
N ALA A 46 -21.33 3.83 15.53
CA ALA A 46 -21.73 2.45 15.40
C ALA A 46 -22.13 2.18 13.95
N ALA A 47 -21.94 0.94 13.51
CA ALA A 47 -22.39 0.46 12.21
C ALA A 47 -22.81 -1.00 12.35
N ASP A 48 -23.91 -1.38 11.71
CA ASP A 48 -24.40 -2.76 11.66
C ASP A 48 -23.68 -3.61 10.60
N TRP A 49 -23.05 -2.95 9.62
CA TRP A 49 -22.39 -3.56 8.49
C TRP A 49 -20.92 -3.92 8.70
N GLY A 50 -20.24 -3.29 9.66
CA GLY A 50 -18.89 -3.67 10.02
C GLY A 50 -18.24 -2.72 11.04
N HIS A 51 -17.07 -3.11 11.56
CA HIS A 51 -16.36 -2.37 12.59
C HIS A 51 -14.86 -2.70 12.60
N TRP A 52 -14.03 -1.78 13.10
CA TRP A 52 -12.64 -2.09 13.41
C TRP A 52 -12.49 -2.51 14.86
N GLY A 53 -11.72 -3.58 15.08
CA GLY A 53 -11.37 -4.06 16.40
C GLY A 53 -12.32 -5.10 16.99
N PRO A 54 -12.16 -5.40 18.29
CA PRO A 54 -12.86 -6.51 18.94
C PRO A 54 -14.30 -6.17 19.35
N ASP A 55 -14.66 -4.89 19.46
CA ASP A 55 -15.96 -4.44 19.95
C ASP A 55 -16.94 -4.21 18.79
N PRO A 56 -17.96 -5.06 18.59
CA PRO A 56 -18.94 -4.90 17.52
C PRO A 56 -19.92 -3.74 17.74
N ASP A 57 -20.05 -3.25 18.98
CA ASP A 57 -20.94 -2.13 19.30
C ASP A 57 -20.27 -0.77 19.06
N SER A 58 -18.98 -0.77 18.66
CA SER A 58 -18.21 0.43 18.37
C SER A 58 -17.57 0.35 17.00
N TYR A 59 -17.95 1.28 16.10
CA TYR A 59 -17.42 1.32 14.73
C TYR A 59 -15.88 1.43 14.66
N SER A 60 -15.27 2.07 15.67
CA SER A 60 -13.87 2.49 15.66
C SER A 60 -13.14 2.14 16.96
N SER A 61 -13.18 0.86 17.35
CA SER A 61 -12.58 0.39 18.60
C SER A 61 -11.07 0.10 18.49
N TRP A 62 -10.52 0.10 17.27
CA TRP A 62 -9.11 -0.19 16.98
C TRP A 62 -8.55 0.74 15.90
N ARG A 63 -7.21 0.87 15.84
CA ARG A 63 -6.46 1.80 14.94
C ARG A 63 -5.02 1.32 14.74
N SER A 64 -4.84 0.02 14.70
CA SER A 64 -3.50 -0.53 14.52
C SER A 64 -3.65 -1.88 13.84
N HIS A 65 -2.56 -2.62 13.78
CA HIS A 65 -2.52 -3.83 12.99
C HIS A 65 -3.04 -5.02 13.81
N SER A 66 -3.07 -6.17 13.16
CA SER A 66 -3.54 -7.42 13.72
C SER A 66 -2.74 -8.59 13.16
N ASN A 67 -2.63 -9.63 13.96
CA ASN A 67 -2.03 -10.91 13.60
C ASN A 67 -2.98 -11.82 12.81
N ARG A 68 -3.99 -11.29 12.13
CA ARG A 68 -4.85 -12.11 11.25
C ARG A 68 -4.02 -12.75 10.13
N LEU A 69 -4.43 -13.94 9.69
CA LEU A 69 -3.84 -14.55 8.50
C LEU A 69 -4.10 -13.67 7.29
N ILE A 70 -3.04 -13.46 6.50
CA ILE A 70 -3.06 -12.56 5.36
C ILE A 70 -3.11 -13.34 4.05
N PRO A 71 -4.08 -13.07 3.16
CA PRO A 71 -4.13 -13.66 1.83
C PRO A 71 -2.90 -13.30 0.97
N VAL A 72 -2.44 -14.27 0.19
CA VAL A 72 -1.44 -14.09 -0.87
C VAL A 72 -1.87 -14.78 -2.17
N TYR A 73 -1.55 -14.15 -3.28
CA TYR A 73 -1.87 -14.58 -4.63
C TYR A 73 -0.59 -14.63 -5.46
N SER A 74 -0.39 -15.71 -6.21
CA SER A 74 0.73 -15.81 -7.16
C SER A 74 0.24 -15.86 -8.59
N PHE A 75 1.07 -15.34 -9.51
CA PHE A 75 0.84 -15.34 -10.94
C PHE A 75 2.15 -15.67 -11.66
N GLY A 76 2.10 -16.54 -12.67
CA GLY A 76 3.29 -17.06 -13.36
C GLY A 76 4.05 -18.15 -12.58
N MET A 77 3.60 -18.49 -11.37
CA MET A 77 4.18 -19.51 -10.50
C MET A 77 3.15 -20.06 -9.50
N ASP A 78 3.37 -21.27 -8.95
CA ASP A 78 2.61 -21.80 -7.81
C ASP A 78 3.33 -21.59 -6.47
N MET A 79 2.64 -21.88 -5.36
CA MET A 79 3.15 -21.75 -3.99
C MET A 79 3.36 -23.10 -3.30
N LYS A 80 3.41 -24.21 -4.05
CA LYS A 80 3.50 -25.58 -3.49
C LYS A 80 4.83 -25.87 -2.79
N SER A 81 5.82 -24.99 -2.89
CA SER A 81 7.08 -25.09 -2.14
C SER A 81 6.92 -24.73 -0.67
N VAL A 82 5.87 -24.00 -0.31
CA VAL A 82 5.70 -23.43 1.05
C VAL A 82 4.35 -23.75 1.69
N SER A 83 3.34 -24.16 0.90
CA SER A 83 1.98 -24.44 1.41
C SER A 83 1.72 -25.89 1.80
N GLY A 84 0.61 -26.12 2.51
CA GLY A 84 0.13 -27.44 2.92
C GLY A 84 1.16 -28.19 3.76
N ALA A 85 1.49 -29.42 3.37
CA ALA A 85 2.45 -30.27 4.08
C ALA A 85 3.87 -29.68 4.20
N LYS A 86 4.21 -28.63 3.44
CA LYS A 86 5.49 -27.92 3.53
C LYS A 86 5.45 -26.67 4.39
N SER A 87 4.30 -26.39 5.02
CA SER A 87 4.19 -25.28 5.95
C SER A 87 5.20 -25.42 7.09
N VAL A 88 5.92 -24.34 7.34
CA VAL A 88 6.83 -24.20 8.49
C VAL A 88 6.12 -24.39 9.83
N TYR A 89 4.80 -24.15 9.90
CA TYR A 89 4.01 -24.30 11.12
C TYR A 89 3.66 -25.75 11.45
N ARG A 90 4.02 -26.71 10.59
CA ARG A 90 3.90 -28.15 10.87
C ARG A 90 5.17 -28.74 11.51
N ASP A 91 6.26 -27.99 11.59
CA ASP A 91 7.57 -28.45 12.10
C ASP A 91 8.02 -27.56 13.26
N GLU A 92 8.08 -28.15 14.46
CA GLU A 92 8.51 -27.48 15.68
C GLU A 92 9.92 -26.86 15.56
N ALA A 93 10.87 -27.56 14.94
CA ALA A 93 12.22 -27.06 14.74
C ALA A 93 12.26 -25.92 13.71
N ALA A 94 11.34 -25.91 12.73
CA ALA A 94 11.20 -24.80 11.80
C ALA A 94 10.65 -23.56 12.50
N ILE A 95 9.64 -23.71 13.37
CA ILE A 95 9.11 -22.63 14.21
C ILE A 95 10.21 -22.08 15.12
N GLU A 96 10.99 -22.95 15.76
CA GLU A 96 12.11 -22.52 16.61
C GLU A 96 13.15 -21.71 15.83
N ARG A 97 13.45 -22.10 14.59
CA ARG A 97 14.34 -21.31 13.71
C ARG A 97 13.75 -19.94 13.35
N LEU A 98 12.44 -19.84 13.16
CA LEU A 98 11.76 -18.57 12.81
C LEU A 98 11.77 -17.58 13.97
N TYR A 99 11.41 -18.02 15.18
CA TYR A 99 11.20 -17.13 16.33
C TYR A 99 12.32 -17.18 17.38
N GLY A 100 13.30 -18.08 17.23
CA GLY A 100 14.32 -18.38 18.25
C GLY A 100 13.77 -19.16 19.45
N GLN A 101 12.50 -19.59 19.39
CA GLN A 101 11.76 -20.39 20.37
C GLN A 101 10.51 -20.95 19.69
N VAL A 102 9.78 -21.85 20.35
CA VAL A 102 8.46 -22.31 19.89
C VAL A 102 7.39 -21.55 20.67
N PRO A 103 6.70 -20.55 20.09
CA PRO A 103 5.66 -19.83 20.81
C PRO A 103 4.46 -20.74 21.08
N GLU A 104 3.80 -20.53 22.22
CA GLU A 104 2.63 -21.30 22.63
C GLU A 104 1.54 -21.30 21.55
N GLY A 105 0.88 -22.44 21.33
CA GLY A 105 -0.20 -22.59 20.35
C GLY A 105 0.21 -22.50 18.87
N THR A 106 1.50 -22.32 18.56
CA THR A 106 1.96 -22.04 17.19
C THR A 106 2.18 -23.29 16.33
N LEU A 107 2.53 -24.42 16.93
CA LEU A 107 2.65 -25.69 16.21
C LEU A 107 1.25 -26.20 15.79
N ASN A 108 1.04 -26.32 14.48
CA ASN A 108 -0.19 -26.81 13.88
C ASN A 108 0.13 -27.89 12.84
N PRO A 109 -0.03 -29.19 13.16
CA PRO A 109 0.23 -30.29 12.24
C PRO A 109 -0.59 -30.26 10.94
N GLU A 110 -1.72 -29.54 10.95
CA GLU A 110 -2.65 -29.40 9.82
C GLU A 110 -2.60 -27.99 9.21
N ALA A 111 -1.54 -27.21 9.44
CA ALA A 111 -1.43 -25.86 8.90
C ALA A 111 -1.48 -25.85 7.37
N GLU A 112 -2.51 -25.21 6.81
CA GLU A 112 -2.59 -24.88 5.37
C GLU A 112 -1.93 -23.53 5.06
N TYR A 113 -1.81 -22.67 6.08
CA TYR A 113 -1.06 -21.43 6.01
C TYR A 113 0.44 -21.64 6.20
N PHE A 114 1.24 -20.68 5.76
CA PHE A 114 2.70 -20.66 5.94
C PHE A 114 3.15 -19.36 6.59
N ASP A 115 4.45 -19.06 6.63
CA ASP A 115 4.95 -17.84 7.26
C ASP A 115 5.25 -16.75 6.22
N GLN A 116 5.07 -15.47 6.59
CA GLN A 116 5.36 -14.36 5.67
C GLN A 116 6.79 -14.38 5.10
N THR A 117 7.77 -14.95 5.81
CA THR A 117 9.15 -15.14 5.30
C THR A 117 9.24 -16.09 4.10
N ASP A 118 8.22 -16.92 3.85
CA ASP A 118 8.14 -17.77 2.68
C ASP A 118 7.93 -16.97 1.38
N VAL A 119 7.38 -15.75 1.44
CA VAL A 119 7.23 -14.89 0.25
C VAL A 119 8.59 -14.48 -0.32
N TYR A 120 9.59 -14.26 0.54
CA TYR A 120 10.98 -14.09 0.10
C TYR A 120 11.49 -15.33 -0.64
N ARG A 121 11.25 -16.53 -0.09
CA ARG A 121 11.65 -17.81 -0.69
C ARG A 121 10.94 -18.08 -2.02
N LEU A 122 9.67 -17.67 -2.16
CA LEU A 122 8.92 -17.76 -3.41
C LEU A 122 9.50 -16.86 -4.50
N GLN A 123 9.92 -15.64 -4.15
CA GLN A 123 10.60 -14.75 -5.09
C GLN A 123 11.96 -15.32 -5.55
N GLN A 124 12.73 -15.90 -4.64
CA GLN A 124 13.97 -16.61 -5.01
C GLN A 124 13.69 -17.81 -5.92
N ALA A 125 12.69 -18.63 -5.59
CA ALA A 125 12.31 -19.77 -6.41
C ALA A 125 11.90 -19.34 -7.83
N ALA A 126 11.25 -18.18 -7.98
CA ALA A 126 10.95 -17.63 -9.30
C ALA A 126 12.23 -17.35 -10.10
N VAL A 127 13.22 -16.72 -9.49
CA VAL A 127 14.52 -16.46 -10.14
C VAL A 127 15.24 -17.76 -10.49
N ASP A 128 15.27 -18.74 -9.57
CA ASP A 128 15.87 -20.05 -9.80
C ASP A 128 15.17 -20.84 -10.92
N ALA A 129 13.87 -20.63 -11.08
CA ALA A 129 13.08 -21.18 -12.18
C ALA A 129 13.30 -20.45 -13.52
N GLY A 130 14.23 -19.48 -13.56
CA GLY A 130 14.59 -18.74 -14.76
C GLY A 130 13.71 -17.53 -15.07
N LYS A 131 12.85 -17.10 -14.13
CA LYS A 131 12.07 -15.87 -14.31
C LYS A 131 13.05 -14.69 -14.41
N LYS A 132 12.84 -13.86 -15.42
CA LYS A 132 13.60 -12.64 -15.64
C LYS A 132 13.02 -11.47 -14.85
N ARG A 133 11.72 -11.51 -14.59
CA ARG A 133 10.97 -10.43 -13.97
C ARG A 133 10.24 -10.94 -12.73
N VAL A 134 10.49 -10.32 -11.60
CA VAL A 134 9.86 -10.68 -10.33
C VAL A 134 9.21 -9.44 -9.72
N ILE A 135 7.91 -9.53 -9.43
CA ILE A 135 7.12 -8.43 -8.90
C ILE A 135 6.56 -8.81 -7.53
N LEU A 136 6.80 -7.98 -6.53
CA LEU A 136 6.12 -8.03 -5.24
C LEU A 136 5.09 -6.89 -5.19
N PHE A 137 3.81 -7.22 -5.08
CA PHE A 137 2.72 -6.25 -5.01
C PHE A 137 2.12 -6.28 -3.61
N VAL A 138 2.21 -5.16 -2.88
CA VAL A 138 1.79 -5.05 -1.48
C VAL A 138 0.63 -4.07 -1.34
N PHE A 139 -0.43 -4.49 -0.67
CA PHE A 139 -1.50 -3.62 -0.21
C PHE A 139 -1.36 -3.48 1.31
N ASP A 140 -0.70 -2.43 1.80
CA ASP A 140 -0.39 -2.27 3.24
C ASP A 140 -1.69 -2.32 4.06
N GLY A 141 -1.77 -3.17 5.08
CA GLY A 141 -2.94 -3.29 5.95
C GLY A 141 -4.18 -3.98 5.35
N MET A 142 -4.14 -4.51 4.12
CA MET A 142 -5.27 -5.15 3.47
C MET A 142 -5.50 -6.60 3.97
N ASP A 143 -6.47 -6.79 4.85
CA ASP A 143 -6.93 -8.13 5.25
C ASP A 143 -8.02 -8.70 4.32
N TRP A 144 -8.45 -9.93 4.60
CA TRP A 144 -9.49 -10.60 3.80
C TRP A 144 -10.84 -9.89 3.86
N HIS A 145 -11.20 -9.26 4.99
CA HIS A 145 -12.46 -8.52 5.11
C HIS A 145 -12.41 -7.20 4.34
N THR A 146 -11.28 -6.48 4.38
CA THR A 146 -11.07 -5.28 3.55
C THR A 146 -11.12 -5.63 2.06
N THR A 147 -10.46 -6.72 1.66
CA THR A 147 -10.50 -7.25 0.28
C THR A 147 -11.95 -7.55 -0.15
N ARG A 148 -12.73 -8.20 0.72
CA ARG A 148 -14.12 -8.54 0.48
C ARG A 148 -15.03 -7.33 0.40
N ALA A 149 -14.82 -6.33 1.25
CA ALA A 149 -15.56 -5.07 1.21
C ALA A 149 -15.37 -4.36 -0.13
N ALA A 150 -14.11 -4.25 -0.59
CA ALA A 150 -13.81 -3.65 -1.89
C ALA A 150 -14.42 -4.44 -3.05
N ALA A 151 -14.29 -5.77 -3.06
CA ALA A 151 -14.90 -6.62 -4.08
C ALA A 151 -16.43 -6.46 -4.14
N ILE A 152 -17.11 -6.36 -3.00
CA ILE A 152 -18.57 -6.16 -2.94
C ILE A 152 -18.94 -4.78 -3.48
N ALA A 153 -18.23 -3.73 -3.08
CA ALA A 153 -18.48 -2.38 -3.57
C ALA A 153 -18.31 -2.28 -5.09
N LYS A 154 -17.28 -2.94 -5.66
CA LYS A 154 -17.06 -3.01 -7.11
C LYS A 154 -18.13 -3.84 -7.83
N LEU A 155 -18.55 -4.97 -7.28
CA LEU A 155 -19.51 -5.89 -7.91
C LEU A 155 -20.99 -5.52 -7.71
N GLY A 156 -21.32 -4.78 -6.66
CA GLY A 156 -22.71 -4.54 -6.25
C GLY A 156 -23.44 -5.77 -5.70
N LYS A 157 -22.72 -6.85 -5.36
CA LYS A 157 -23.29 -8.08 -4.81
C LYS A 157 -22.31 -8.79 -3.89
N VAL A 158 -22.85 -9.56 -2.94
CA VAL A 158 -22.05 -10.48 -2.12
C VAL A 158 -21.77 -11.74 -2.95
N ALA A 159 -20.53 -11.92 -3.34
CA ALA A 159 -20.13 -12.90 -4.33
C ALA A 159 -19.47 -14.16 -3.72
N TYR A 160 -18.86 -14.00 -2.54
CA TYR A 160 -18.19 -15.07 -1.81
C TYR A 160 -18.24 -14.85 -0.29
N SER A 161 -17.96 -15.92 0.46
CA SER A 161 -17.86 -15.92 1.93
C SER A 161 -16.61 -16.60 2.47
N GLU A 162 -15.79 -17.21 1.61
CA GLU A 162 -14.53 -17.86 1.97
C GLU A 162 -13.61 -18.00 0.75
N GLY A 163 -12.35 -18.37 1.00
CA GLY A 163 -11.37 -18.68 -0.04
C GLY A 163 -10.79 -17.46 -0.74
N ARG A 164 -10.28 -17.69 -1.97
CA ARG A 164 -9.63 -16.70 -2.83
C ARG A 164 -10.45 -15.42 -3.00
N GLY A 165 -11.76 -15.56 -3.13
CA GLY A 165 -12.66 -14.46 -3.50
C GLY A 165 -12.79 -14.24 -5.01
N GLU A 166 -13.65 -13.30 -5.37
CA GLU A 166 -13.93 -12.84 -6.75
C GLU A 166 -14.34 -11.35 -6.76
N GLY A 167 -14.22 -10.66 -7.88
CA GLY A 167 -14.74 -9.30 -8.09
C GLY A 167 -13.73 -8.17 -8.20
N LEU A 168 -12.46 -8.43 -7.89
CA LEU A 168 -11.33 -7.55 -8.17
C LEU A 168 -10.49 -8.20 -9.27
N ALA A 169 -9.76 -7.42 -10.05
CA ALA A 169 -8.98 -7.93 -11.17
C ALA A 169 -7.95 -8.98 -10.71
N PHE A 170 -7.25 -8.77 -9.59
CA PHE A 170 -6.30 -9.78 -9.09
C PHE A 170 -6.97 -11.05 -8.54
N LEU A 171 -8.22 -10.95 -8.08
CA LEU A 171 -8.99 -12.11 -7.64
C LEU A 171 -9.43 -12.95 -8.84
N ASP A 172 -9.82 -12.30 -9.93
CA ASP A 172 -10.48 -12.91 -11.10
C ASP A 172 -9.50 -13.28 -12.22
N TYR A 173 -8.30 -12.71 -12.26
CA TYR A 173 -7.35 -12.94 -13.34
C TYR A 173 -6.93 -14.41 -13.46
N ARG A 174 -7.06 -14.98 -14.67
CA ARG A 174 -6.70 -16.37 -15.00
C ARG A 174 -5.84 -16.50 -16.27
N GLY A 175 -5.26 -15.40 -16.75
CA GLY A 175 -4.39 -15.41 -17.95
C GLY A 175 -2.99 -16.02 -17.70
N ALA A 176 -2.69 -16.42 -16.46
CA ALA A 176 -1.46 -17.10 -16.07
C ALA A 176 -1.76 -18.35 -15.24
N LYS A 177 -0.72 -19.15 -14.99
CA LYS A 177 -0.75 -20.06 -13.85
C LYS A 177 -0.87 -19.23 -12.57
N THR A 178 -1.93 -19.45 -11.80
CA THR A 178 -2.18 -18.75 -10.55
C THR A 178 -2.31 -19.71 -9.38
N ASP A 179 -2.00 -19.22 -8.19
CA ASP A 179 -2.21 -19.93 -6.93
C ASP A 179 -2.71 -18.97 -5.85
N TYR A 180 -3.22 -19.52 -4.75
CA TYR A 180 -3.77 -18.78 -3.61
C TYR A 180 -3.37 -19.46 -2.30
N GLY A 181 -3.03 -18.64 -1.30
CA GLY A 181 -2.67 -19.11 0.03
C GLY A 181 -2.82 -17.98 1.03
N TYR A 182 -2.36 -18.22 2.24
CA TYR A 182 -2.36 -17.23 3.30
C TYR A 182 -1.27 -17.53 4.32
N PHE A 183 -0.81 -16.51 5.03
CA PHE A 183 0.32 -16.64 5.94
C PHE A 183 0.17 -15.87 7.24
N VAL A 184 1.04 -16.21 8.19
CA VAL A 184 1.20 -15.53 9.48
C VAL A 184 2.19 -14.38 9.35
N THR A 185 1.84 -13.24 9.95
CA THR A 185 2.63 -11.99 9.91
C THR A 185 3.35 -11.66 11.20
N SER A 186 3.10 -12.43 12.26
CA SER A 186 3.62 -12.15 13.61
C SER A 186 5.15 -11.89 13.62
N PRO A 187 5.64 -10.83 14.29
CA PRO A 187 7.04 -10.42 14.26
C PRO A 187 7.88 -11.34 15.15
N HIS A 188 9.21 -11.20 15.18
CA HIS A 188 10.02 -11.91 16.17
C HIS A 188 9.68 -11.43 17.60
N ASN A 189 9.61 -10.11 17.79
CA ASN A 189 9.27 -9.50 19.07
C ASN A 189 8.84 -8.02 18.92
N ASP A 190 8.33 -7.44 20.00
CA ASP A 190 8.05 -6.00 20.11
C ASP A 190 8.71 -5.41 21.37
N GLY A 191 8.95 -4.10 21.38
CA GLY A 191 9.56 -3.37 22.49
C GLY A 191 11.08 -3.37 22.52
N THR A 192 11.74 -3.71 21.42
CA THR A 192 13.19 -3.50 21.24
C THR A 192 13.52 -2.02 21.33
N SER A 193 14.60 -1.67 22.02
CA SER A 193 15.11 -0.28 22.07
C SER A 193 16.36 -0.16 21.21
N VAL A 194 16.53 1.01 20.59
CA VAL A 194 17.61 1.27 19.63
C VAL A 194 18.21 2.66 19.84
N SER A 195 19.38 2.88 19.25
CA SER A 195 20.02 4.19 19.09
C SER A 195 20.10 4.49 17.60
N VAL A 196 19.21 5.33 17.09
CA VAL A 196 19.20 5.77 15.67
C VAL A 196 20.53 6.42 15.30
N ASP A 197 21.02 7.37 16.11
CA ASP A 197 22.33 8.03 15.92
C ASP A 197 23.54 7.07 15.75
N LYS A 198 23.44 5.86 16.30
CA LYS A 198 24.53 4.88 16.31
C LYS A 198 24.21 3.66 15.44
N GLN A 199 23.00 3.59 14.90
CA GLN A 199 22.43 2.44 14.22
C GLN A 199 22.68 1.12 14.97
N ARG A 200 22.27 1.07 16.26
CA ARG A 200 22.45 -0.12 17.13
C ARG A 200 21.25 -0.41 17.99
N VAL A 201 20.97 -1.70 18.19
CA VAL A 201 20.05 -2.18 19.22
C VAL A 201 20.68 -2.00 20.61
N THR A 202 19.90 -1.45 21.54
CA THR A 202 20.31 -1.22 22.94
C THR A 202 19.62 -2.16 23.92
N ASN A 203 18.48 -2.75 23.54
CA ASN A 203 17.78 -3.79 24.31
C ASN A 203 17.20 -4.85 23.37
N PRO A 204 17.95 -5.93 23.06
CA PRO A 204 17.48 -6.98 22.14
C PRO A 204 16.38 -7.84 22.77
N GLY A 205 15.46 -8.36 21.94
CA GLY A 205 14.41 -9.28 22.35
C GLY A 205 13.17 -8.65 22.98
N GLY A 206 13.20 -7.35 23.30
CA GLY A 206 12.03 -6.55 23.66
C GLY A 206 11.24 -7.05 24.88
N LYS A 207 9.93 -6.78 24.89
CA LYS A 207 9.00 -7.09 26.00
C LYS A 207 8.00 -8.18 25.66
N LEU A 208 7.55 -8.23 24.40
CA LEU A 208 6.57 -9.19 23.91
C LEU A 208 7.20 -10.00 22.78
N ARG A 209 6.92 -11.30 22.75
CA ARG A 209 7.35 -12.20 21.68
C ARG A 209 6.23 -12.38 20.68
N GLY A 210 6.58 -12.66 19.43
CA GLY A 210 5.60 -13.10 18.45
C GLY A 210 5.24 -14.57 18.60
N GLY A 211 4.46 -15.03 17.63
CA GLY A 211 3.73 -16.30 17.64
C GLY A 211 2.34 -16.13 17.04
N TYR A 212 1.72 -17.25 16.70
CA TYR A 212 0.38 -17.30 16.14
C TYR A 212 -0.36 -18.55 16.61
N ASP A 213 -1.35 -18.36 17.47
CA ASP A 213 -2.22 -19.41 17.96
C ASP A 213 -3.49 -19.45 17.09
N PHE A 214 -3.54 -20.47 16.24
CA PHE A 214 -4.65 -20.70 15.33
C PHE A 214 -5.95 -21.11 16.03
N GLN A 215 -5.89 -21.64 17.26
CA GLN A 215 -7.09 -21.99 18.03
C GLN A 215 -7.80 -20.74 18.55
N ARG A 216 -7.03 -19.67 18.76
CA ARG A 216 -7.53 -18.36 19.20
C ARG A 216 -7.90 -17.46 18.03
N CYS A 217 -7.07 -17.40 17.00
CA CYS A 217 -7.20 -16.47 15.88
C CYS A 217 -7.87 -17.06 14.63
N GLY A 218 -8.10 -18.38 14.59
CA GLY A 218 -8.58 -19.11 13.42
C GLY A 218 -7.44 -19.71 12.58
N ASP A 219 -7.75 -20.68 11.72
CA ASP A 219 -6.79 -21.35 10.83
C ASP A 219 -6.97 -20.95 9.35
N ALA A 220 -7.90 -20.03 9.07
CA ALA A 220 -8.03 -19.36 7.77
C ALA A 220 -8.59 -17.93 7.95
N PRO A 221 -8.32 -16.99 7.02
CA PRO A 221 -8.68 -15.58 7.16
C PRO A 221 -10.17 -15.27 7.35
N TRP A 222 -11.06 -16.15 6.88
CA TRP A 222 -12.52 -16.00 6.96
C TRP A 222 -13.15 -16.77 8.13
N LYS A 223 -12.35 -17.49 8.92
CA LYS A 223 -12.86 -18.26 10.06
C LYS A 223 -13.14 -17.33 11.25
N PRO A 224 -14.12 -17.66 12.09
CA PRO A 224 -14.37 -16.91 13.32
C PRO A 224 -13.14 -16.88 14.23
N ILE A 225 -12.97 -15.75 14.92
CA ILE A 225 -11.92 -15.56 15.92
C ILE A 225 -12.50 -15.93 17.29
N THR A 226 -11.92 -16.94 17.94
CA THR A 226 -12.41 -17.45 19.23
C THR A 226 -12.13 -16.46 20.38
N ASP A 227 -10.97 -15.80 20.33
CA ASP A 227 -10.57 -14.76 21.28
C ASP A 227 -10.42 -13.42 20.54
N ALA A 228 -11.45 -12.58 20.61
CA ALA A 228 -11.49 -11.33 19.86
C ALA A 228 -10.35 -10.36 20.22
N GLU A 229 -9.75 -10.47 21.40
CA GLU A 229 -8.63 -9.61 21.84
C GLU A 229 -7.27 -10.18 21.42
N TYR A 230 -7.19 -11.46 21.03
CA TYR A 230 -5.95 -12.09 20.61
C TYR A 230 -5.34 -11.41 19.38
N PRO A 231 -6.01 -11.20 18.24
CA PRO A 231 -5.38 -10.65 17.03
C PRO A 231 -4.61 -9.33 17.26
N ILE A 232 -5.02 -8.56 18.27
CA ILE A 232 -4.46 -7.25 18.61
C ILE A 232 -3.53 -7.27 19.83
N GLY A 233 -3.07 -8.46 20.23
CA GLY A 233 -2.12 -8.66 21.33
C GLY A 233 -2.67 -8.32 22.71
N LYS A 234 -4.01 -8.23 22.88
CA LYS A 234 -4.67 -7.87 24.13
C LYS A 234 -5.32 -9.05 24.86
N SER A 235 -5.18 -10.27 24.35
CA SER A 235 -5.61 -11.47 25.06
C SER A 235 -5.00 -11.50 26.47
N LYS A 236 -5.86 -11.70 27.47
CA LYS A 236 -5.43 -11.84 28.87
C LYS A 236 -4.77 -13.19 29.14
N GLU A 237 -5.12 -14.19 28.35
CA GLU A 237 -4.61 -15.55 28.49
C GLU A 237 -3.25 -15.71 27.81
N GLN A 238 -3.07 -15.09 26.64
CA GLN A 238 -1.85 -15.21 25.86
C GLN A 238 -1.42 -13.89 25.21
N PRO A 239 -0.75 -13.00 25.97
CA PRO A 239 -0.18 -11.78 25.42
C PRO A 239 0.91 -12.09 24.38
N HIS A 240 0.88 -11.40 23.25
CA HIS A 240 1.89 -11.53 22.20
C HIS A 240 2.08 -10.22 21.45
N ALA A 241 3.17 -10.14 20.68
CA ALA A 241 3.40 -9.07 19.73
C ALA A 241 2.58 -9.27 18.46
N TYR A 242 2.08 -8.19 17.88
CA TYR A 242 1.63 -8.15 16.49
C TYR A 242 2.55 -7.23 15.68
N THR A 243 2.60 -7.47 14.37
CA THR A 243 3.62 -6.84 13.52
C THR A 243 3.33 -5.36 13.26
N ASP A 244 4.38 -4.60 13.01
CA ASP A 244 4.30 -3.34 12.28
C ASP A 244 4.71 -3.52 10.81
N SER A 245 4.47 -2.52 9.96
CA SER A 245 4.83 -2.58 8.54
C SER A 245 6.34 -2.81 8.29
N ALA A 246 7.22 -2.41 9.21
CA ALA A 246 8.66 -2.55 9.01
C ALA A 246 9.14 -4.00 9.20
N SER A 247 8.68 -4.64 10.28
CA SER A 247 9.01 -6.05 10.53
C SER A 247 8.32 -7.02 9.57
N SER A 248 7.09 -6.70 9.13
CA SER A 248 6.37 -7.49 8.12
C SER A 248 7.02 -7.35 6.74
N ALA A 249 7.33 -6.13 6.30
CA ALA A 249 8.00 -5.91 5.02
C ALA A 249 9.41 -6.51 5.01
N THR A 250 10.16 -6.44 6.12
CA THR A 250 11.43 -7.17 6.27
C THR A 250 11.23 -8.69 6.09
N SER A 251 10.12 -9.26 6.57
CA SER A 251 9.83 -10.68 6.34
C SER A 251 9.60 -10.97 4.86
N LEU A 252 8.86 -10.10 4.15
CA LEU A 252 8.59 -10.22 2.71
C LEU A 252 9.85 -10.09 1.85
N THR A 253 10.78 -9.20 2.22
CA THR A 253 11.91 -8.80 1.37
C THR A 253 13.25 -9.38 1.80
N ALA A 254 13.42 -9.81 3.05
CA ALA A 254 14.68 -10.34 3.58
C ALA A 254 14.54 -11.75 4.18
N GLY A 255 13.33 -12.31 4.25
CA GLY A 255 13.12 -13.72 4.59
C GLY A 255 13.39 -14.08 6.05
N ILE A 256 13.36 -13.12 6.96
CA ILE A 256 13.56 -13.33 8.40
C ILE A 256 12.47 -12.67 9.23
N LYS A 257 12.23 -13.20 10.43
CA LYS A 257 11.51 -12.48 11.47
C LYS A 257 12.44 -11.54 12.20
N THR A 258 11.92 -10.36 12.55
CA THR A 258 12.67 -9.34 13.29
C THR A 258 11.71 -8.52 14.17
N TYR A 259 12.24 -7.53 14.89
CA TYR A 259 11.46 -6.75 15.85
C TYR A 259 10.67 -5.63 15.17
N ASN A 260 9.54 -5.24 15.73
CA ASN A 260 8.77 -4.09 15.21
C ASN A 260 9.64 -2.84 15.11
N ASN A 261 9.45 -2.05 14.04
CA ASN A 261 10.22 -0.86 13.64
C ASN A 261 11.56 -1.12 12.93
N SER A 262 12.06 -2.36 12.84
CA SER A 262 13.32 -2.62 12.13
C SER A 262 13.18 -2.54 10.62
N VAL A 263 14.19 -2.04 9.90
CA VAL A 263 14.27 -2.08 8.44
C VAL A 263 15.44 -3.00 8.05
N ASN A 264 15.14 -4.21 7.58
CA ASN A 264 16.12 -5.19 7.10
C ASN A 264 17.29 -5.47 8.06
N VAL A 265 17.04 -5.46 9.36
CA VAL A 265 18.02 -5.91 10.35
C VAL A 265 17.46 -7.08 11.13
N ASP A 266 18.34 -7.96 11.60
CA ASP A 266 17.91 -9.06 12.46
C ASP A 266 17.54 -8.57 13.88
N ALA A 267 17.12 -9.51 14.74
CA ALA A 267 16.72 -9.21 16.12
C ALA A 267 17.81 -8.52 16.99
N MET A 268 19.07 -8.53 16.52
CA MET A 268 20.23 -7.91 17.17
C MET A 268 20.66 -6.61 16.48
N GLY A 269 19.95 -6.18 15.44
CA GLY A 269 20.25 -4.97 14.67
C GLY A 269 21.36 -5.16 13.64
N ARG A 270 21.73 -6.40 13.29
CA ARG A 270 22.74 -6.70 12.25
C ARG A 270 22.08 -6.67 10.89
N GLU A 271 22.84 -6.20 9.89
CA GLU A 271 22.39 -6.09 8.51
C GLU A 271 21.90 -7.44 7.96
N VAL A 272 20.80 -7.39 7.23
CA VAL A 272 20.29 -8.49 6.41
C VAL A 272 20.03 -7.93 5.01
N LEU A 273 20.50 -8.64 3.99
CA LEU A 273 20.37 -8.23 2.60
C LEU A 273 18.95 -8.50 2.11
N PRO A 274 18.17 -7.47 1.72
CA PRO A 274 16.89 -7.70 1.06
C PRO A 274 17.11 -8.26 -0.36
N ILE A 275 16.06 -8.89 -0.90
CA ILE A 275 16.08 -9.55 -2.20
C ILE A 275 16.45 -8.59 -3.33
N ALA A 276 16.00 -7.33 -3.29
CA ALA A 276 16.36 -6.36 -4.31
C ALA A 276 17.87 -6.14 -4.38
N ARG A 277 18.56 -5.99 -3.24
CA ARG A 277 20.02 -5.83 -3.22
C ARG A 277 20.74 -7.11 -3.67
N THR A 278 20.24 -8.27 -3.24
CA THR A 278 20.77 -9.58 -3.68
C THR A 278 20.68 -9.73 -5.20
N LEU A 279 19.52 -9.43 -5.80
CA LEU A 279 19.32 -9.54 -7.25
C LEU A 279 20.07 -8.45 -8.02
N GLN A 280 20.24 -7.26 -7.43
CA GLN A 280 21.04 -6.19 -8.03
C GLN A 280 22.52 -6.58 -8.16
N GLU A 281 23.06 -7.34 -7.19
CA GLU A 281 24.40 -7.94 -7.30
C GLU A 281 24.50 -8.96 -8.44
N ASP A 282 23.39 -9.65 -8.76
CA ASP A 282 23.26 -10.60 -9.86
C ASP A 282 22.88 -9.95 -11.22
N GLY A 283 22.94 -8.62 -11.30
CA GLY A 283 22.72 -7.87 -12.54
C GLY A 283 21.26 -7.52 -12.85
N PHE A 284 20.34 -7.72 -11.91
CA PHE A 284 18.97 -7.22 -12.07
C PHE A 284 18.95 -5.70 -11.94
N ALA A 285 18.12 -5.04 -12.75
CA ALA A 285 17.65 -3.70 -12.39
C ALA A 285 16.58 -3.83 -11.28
N VAL A 286 16.57 -2.92 -10.32
CA VAL A 286 15.63 -3.01 -9.18
C VAL A 286 14.85 -1.72 -8.94
N GLY A 287 13.55 -1.83 -8.69
CA GLY A 287 12.69 -0.67 -8.50
C GLY A 287 11.65 -0.80 -7.39
N VAL A 288 11.17 0.35 -6.92
CA VAL A 288 10.14 0.49 -5.89
C VAL A 288 9.15 1.58 -6.30
N VAL A 289 7.86 1.28 -6.17
CA VAL A 289 6.73 2.17 -6.38
C VAL A 289 5.83 2.15 -5.15
N THR A 290 5.40 3.31 -4.65
CA THR A 290 4.51 3.41 -3.48
C THR A 290 3.57 4.61 -3.52
N SER A 291 2.32 4.46 -3.07
CA SER A 291 1.38 5.58 -2.89
C SER A 291 1.63 6.44 -1.64
N VAL A 292 2.59 6.07 -0.79
CA VAL A 292 2.95 6.77 0.45
C VAL A 292 4.41 7.28 0.40
N PRO A 293 4.98 7.91 1.46
CA PRO A 293 6.34 8.43 1.39
C PRO A 293 7.38 7.39 0.96
N ILE A 294 8.34 7.80 0.12
CA ILE A 294 9.39 6.92 -0.42
C ILE A 294 10.17 6.12 0.64
N SER A 295 10.38 6.69 1.82
CA SER A 295 11.06 6.06 2.96
C SER A 295 10.12 5.55 4.04
N HIS A 296 8.83 5.39 3.73
CA HIS A 296 7.90 4.65 4.59
C HIS A 296 8.39 3.18 4.74
N ALA A 297 7.87 2.46 5.73
CA ALA A 297 8.46 1.19 6.15
C ALA A 297 8.52 0.12 5.05
N THR A 298 7.43 -0.10 4.32
CA THR A 298 7.38 -1.08 3.23
C THR A 298 8.39 -0.78 2.12
N PRO A 299 8.42 0.44 1.52
CA PRO A 299 9.38 0.77 0.47
C PRO A 299 10.82 0.87 1.02
N ALA A 300 11.00 1.23 2.29
CA ALA A 300 12.30 1.17 2.96
C ALA A 300 12.84 -0.26 3.00
N CYS A 301 12.02 -1.23 3.43
CA CYS A 301 12.42 -2.64 3.55
C CYS A 301 12.65 -3.32 2.20
N ALA A 302 12.22 -2.74 1.08
CA ALA A 302 12.63 -3.23 -0.24
C ALA A 302 14.14 -3.08 -0.49
N TYR A 303 14.84 -2.14 0.18
CA TYR A 303 16.22 -1.80 -0.19
C TYR A 303 17.16 -1.43 0.98
N ALA A 304 16.73 -0.53 1.87
CA ALA A 304 17.58 0.10 2.89
C ALA A 304 17.81 -0.78 4.12
N ASN A 305 18.72 -0.38 5.01
CA ASN A 305 18.83 -0.94 6.35
C ASN A 305 18.84 0.16 7.39
N ASN A 306 18.04 -0.01 8.44
CA ASN A 306 18.02 0.91 9.57
C ASN A 306 17.49 0.19 10.80
N VAL A 307 18.01 0.54 11.98
CA VAL A 307 17.49 -0.02 13.24
C VAL A 307 16.11 0.53 13.60
N HIS A 308 15.65 1.60 12.94
CA HIS A 308 14.32 2.17 13.14
C HIS A 308 13.74 2.77 11.85
N ARG A 309 12.48 2.42 11.53
CA ARG A 309 11.69 2.93 10.39
C ARG A 309 11.44 4.43 10.34
N ASN A 310 11.83 5.16 11.39
CA ASN A 310 11.55 6.61 11.50
C ASN A 310 12.74 7.45 11.05
N ASP A 311 13.88 6.85 10.70
CA ASP A 311 15.07 7.55 10.21
C ASP A 311 14.96 7.87 8.71
N TYR A 312 13.88 8.58 8.36
CA TYR A 312 13.40 8.72 6.97
C TYR A 312 14.46 9.24 5.98
N GLN A 313 15.17 10.33 6.31
CA GLN A 313 16.19 10.88 5.41
C GLN A 313 17.37 9.91 5.23
N ASP A 314 17.77 9.18 6.27
CA ASP A 314 18.86 8.21 6.18
C ASP A 314 18.46 6.97 5.37
N ILE A 315 17.24 6.50 5.56
CA ILE A 315 16.62 5.44 4.75
C ILE A 315 16.55 5.87 3.29
N THR A 316 16.11 7.10 3.01
CA THR A 316 16.06 7.62 1.64
C THR A 316 17.46 7.61 1.02
N ARG A 317 18.50 8.04 1.77
CA ARG A 317 19.88 8.03 1.28
C ARG A 317 20.33 6.65 0.82
N ASP A 318 20.03 5.60 1.59
CA ASP A 318 20.24 4.22 1.15
C ASP A 318 19.53 3.92 -0.18
N GLN A 319 18.24 4.24 -0.27
CA GLN A 319 17.43 3.96 -1.47
C GLN A 319 17.93 4.66 -2.74
N ILE A 320 18.53 5.85 -2.62
CA ILE A 320 19.03 6.65 -3.77
C ILE A 320 20.56 6.61 -3.93
N GLY A 321 21.25 5.76 -3.15
CA GLY A 321 22.69 5.53 -3.25
C GLY A 321 23.56 6.68 -2.72
N ARG A 322 23.05 7.44 -1.76
CA ARG A 322 23.80 8.44 -0.98
C ARG A 322 24.32 7.78 0.31
N PRO A 323 25.42 8.28 0.90
CA PRO A 323 25.89 7.80 2.19
C PRO A 323 24.85 8.00 3.31
N SER A 324 24.54 6.93 4.03
CA SER A 324 23.70 6.94 5.24
C SER A 324 24.57 6.67 6.47
N ILE A 325 24.00 6.72 7.68
CA ILE A 325 24.72 6.31 8.90
C ILE A 325 25.01 4.80 8.84
N TYR A 326 24.04 3.99 8.40
CA TYR A 326 24.19 2.54 8.31
C TYR A 326 25.21 2.14 7.23
N HIS A 327 25.20 2.84 6.09
CA HIS A 327 26.08 2.62 4.95
C HIS A 327 26.87 3.89 4.60
N PRO A 328 27.95 4.20 5.34
CA PRO A 328 28.74 5.42 5.12
C PRO A 328 29.47 5.44 3.77
N GLY A 329 29.61 4.30 3.09
CA GLY A 329 30.12 4.20 1.72
C GLY A 329 29.08 4.48 0.63
N GLY A 330 27.80 4.58 1.00
CA GLY A 330 26.67 4.58 0.07
C GLY A 330 26.39 3.19 -0.49
N LEU A 331 25.12 2.94 -0.81
CA LEU A 331 24.69 1.78 -1.57
C LEU A 331 24.68 2.10 -3.08
N PRO A 332 24.52 1.10 -3.98
CA PRO A 332 24.32 1.40 -5.39
C PRO A 332 23.12 2.31 -5.64
N GLY A 333 22.05 2.19 -4.84
CA GLY A 333 20.73 2.82 -5.01
C GLY A 333 19.81 2.02 -5.94
N LEU A 334 18.51 2.20 -5.78
CA LEU A 334 17.47 1.66 -6.67
C LEU A 334 17.61 2.21 -8.09
N ASP A 335 17.27 1.43 -9.11
CA ASP A 335 17.24 1.91 -10.50
C ASP A 335 15.98 2.73 -10.79
N VAL A 336 14.88 2.44 -10.09
CA VAL A 336 13.66 3.23 -10.09
C VAL A 336 13.13 3.40 -8.67
N LEU A 337 12.81 4.63 -8.27
CA LEU A 337 12.07 4.91 -7.04
C LEU A 337 11.01 5.94 -7.34
N ILE A 338 9.73 5.57 -7.28
CA ILE A 338 8.61 6.48 -7.48
C ILE A 338 7.71 6.41 -6.27
N GLY A 339 7.53 7.53 -5.57
CA GLY A 339 6.67 7.57 -4.39
C GLY A 339 6.33 8.98 -3.97
N CYS A 340 5.84 9.09 -2.73
CA CYS A 340 5.33 10.34 -2.22
C CYS A 340 6.25 10.97 -1.15
N GLY A 341 5.76 12.04 -0.50
CA GLY A 341 6.47 12.81 0.51
C GLY A 341 6.77 14.26 0.09
N TRP A 342 6.42 14.62 -1.16
CA TRP A 342 6.64 15.95 -1.70
C TRP A 342 5.94 17.03 -0.86
N GLY A 343 6.63 18.14 -0.63
CA GLY A 343 6.09 19.30 0.09
C GLY A 343 5.85 19.11 1.59
N ILE A 344 6.28 18.00 2.19
CA ILE A 344 6.12 17.73 3.63
C ILE A 344 7.32 18.26 4.41
N ASP A 345 7.28 19.53 4.78
CA ASP A 345 8.34 20.17 5.54
C ASP A 345 8.13 20.08 7.06
N THR A 346 9.24 19.93 7.79
CA THR A 346 9.27 20.01 9.25
C THR A 346 10.58 20.64 9.74
N GLU A 347 10.49 21.41 10.83
CA GLU A 347 11.66 22.01 11.47
C GLU A 347 12.47 21.02 12.32
N LYS A 348 11.81 19.95 12.79
CA LYS A 348 12.41 18.94 13.66
C LYS A 348 11.69 17.61 13.52
N ASP A 349 12.44 16.53 13.58
CA ASP A 349 11.92 15.18 13.68
C ASP A 349 12.82 14.34 14.61
N GLY A 350 12.38 14.16 15.86
CA GLY A 350 13.17 13.42 16.85
C GLY A 350 13.31 11.92 16.53
N GLY A 351 12.46 11.36 15.66
CA GLY A 351 12.55 9.98 15.21
C GLY A 351 13.76 9.72 14.30
N GLN A 352 14.27 10.78 13.67
CA GLN A 352 15.40 10.77 12.74
C GLN A 352 16.74 11.09 13.41
N GLY A 353 16.81 11.11 14.75
CA GLY A 353 18.06 11.36 15.46
C GLY A 353 18.68 12.73 15.17
N LYS A 354 20.02 12.81 15.23
CA LYS A 354 20.79 14.04 15.05
C LYS A 354 21.17 14.36 13.60
N ASN A 355 21.01 13.41 12.69
CA ASN A 355 21.27 13.53 11.25
C ASN A 355 20.09 14.13 10.48
N PHE A 356 18.96 14.39 11.15
CA PHE A 356 17.86 15.11 10.55
C PHE A 356 18.28 16.52 10.11
N VAL A 357 17.97 16.84 8.85
CA VAL A 357 18.15 18.18 8.28
C VAL A 357 16.77 18.85 8.17
N PRO A 358 16.56 20.03 8.78
CA PRO A 358 15.31 20.77 8.64
C PRO A 358 14.95 21.08 7.18
N GLY A 359 13.66 21.02 6.86
CA GLY A 359 13.14 21.06 5.49
C GLY A 359 12.23 19.87 5.25
N ASN A 360 12.28 19.29 4.06
CA ASN A 360 11.44 18.14 3.75
C ASN A 360 11.79 16.92 4.62
N LYS A 361 10.76 16.34 5.23
CA LYS A 361 10.88 15.27 6.23
C LYS A 361 11.53 13.99 5.68
N TYR A 362 11.34 13.69 4.40
CA TYR A 362 11.71 12.41 3.81
C TYR A 362 12.95 12.50 2.91
N LEU A 363 13.24 13.66 2.34
CA LEU A 363 14.35 13.86 1.39
C LEU A 363 14.92 15.26 1.52
N THR A 364 16.24 15.40 1.67
CA THR A 364 16.85 16.73 1.71
C THR A 364 16.96 17.33 0.31
N GLU A 365 16.91 18.67 0.20
CA GLU A 365 17.12 19.37 -1.07
C GLU A 365 18.53 19.11 -1.63
N GLU A 366 19.53 18.97 -0.75
CA GLU A 366 20.90 18.61 -1.14
C GLU A 366 20.97 17.23 -1.77
N ASP A 367 20.34 16.22 -1.14
CA ASP A 367 20.32 14.86 -1.66
C ASP A 367 19.57 14.79 -3.00
N LEU A 368 18.42 15.47 -3.14
CA LEU A 368 17.68 15.55 -4.41
C LEU A 368 18.54 16.16 -5.53
N LYS A 369 19.20 17.29 -5.26
CA LYS A 369 20.10 17.94 -6.24
C LYS A 369 21.26 17.03 -6.61
N ALA A 370 21.84 16.31 -5.65
CA ALA A 370 23.02 15.47 -5.87
C ALA A 370 22.73 14.23 -6.73
N ILE A 371 21.50 13.72 -6.73
CA ILE A 371 21.13 12.54 -7.52
C ILE A 371 20.66 12.86 -8.94
N ASP A 372 20.30 14.11 -9.22
CA ASP A 372 19.80 14.56 -10.51
C ASP A 372 20.88 14.53 -11.61
N VAL A 373 20.58 13.92 -12.75
CA VAL A 373 21.45 13.92 -13.95
C VAL A 373 21.81 15.33 -14.41
N ALA A 374 20.95 16.32 -14.21
CA ALA A 374 21.23 17.72 -14.52
C ALA A 374 22.42 18.28 -13.71
N ASN A 375 22.73 17.68 -12.56
CA ASN A 375 23.84 18.04 -11.68
C ASN A 375 24.95 16.96 -11.68
N GLY A 376 24.97 16.05 -12.64
CA GLY A 376 25.95 14.96 -12.74
C GLY A 376 25.62 13.72 -11.88
N GLY A 377 24.39 13.63 -11.36
CA GLY A 377 23.86 12.45 -10.70
C GLY A 377 23.41 11.36 -11.68
N LYS A 378 22.63 10.39 -11.18
CA LYS A 378 22.23 9.17 -11.92
C LYS A 378 20.75 9.15 -12.32
N TYR A 379 19.94 10.02 -11.74
CA TYR A 379 18.48 9.96 -11.83
C TYR A 379 17.92 11.10 -12.67
N VAL A 380 17.05 10.75 -13.59
CA VAL A 380 16.08 11.70 -14.15
C VAL A 380 15.01 11.93 -13.10
N ILE A 381 14.73 13.20 -12.78
CA ILE A 381 13.77 13.58 -11.75
C ILE A 381 12.40 13.87 -12.37
N ALA A 382 11.38 13.18 -11.89
CA ALA A 382 9.97 13.55 -12.05
C ALA A 382 9.42 13.96 -10.70
N GLN A 383 8.90 15.17 -10.55
CA GLN A 383 8.29 15.57 -9.28
C GLN A 383 7.08 16.45 -9.51
N ARG A 384 6.16 16.44 -8.56
CA ARG A 384 5.01 17.34 -8.58
C ARG A 384 5.50 18.78 -8.82
N THR A 385 4.96 19.41 -9.85
CA THR A 385 5.40 20.72 -10.31
C THR A 385 4.17 21.63 -10.47
N PRO A 386 4.07 22.73 -9.72
CA PRO A 386 2.91 23.62 -9.77
C PRO A 386 2.57 24.07 -11.20
N GLY A 387 1.32 23.88 -11.60
CA GLY A 387 0.78 24.22 -12.92
C GLY A 387 1.16 23.28 -14.06
N SER A 388 1.75 22.11 -13.78
CA SER A 388 2.07 21.08 -14.77
C SER A 388 1.32 19.78 -14.46
N GLU A 389 0.74 19.15 -15.47
CA GLU A 389 0.08 17.85 -15.32
C GLU A 389 1.11 16.78 -14.91
N GLY A 390 0.83 16.06 -13.82
CA GLY A 390 1.76 15.08 -13.26
C GLY A 390 2.09 13.96 -14.25
N THR A 391 1.11 13.61 -15.08
CA THR A 391 1.26 12.60 -16.15
C THR A 391 2.23 13.04 -17.25
N GLU A 392 2.25 14.31 -17.62
CA GLU A 392 3.19 14.87 -18.59
C GLU A 392 4.59 14.92 -18.02
N VAL A 393 4.73 15.34 -16.76
CA VAL A 393 6.01 15.36 -16.04
C VAL A 393 6.61 13.97 -15.96
N LEU A 394 5.83 12.97 -15.54
CA LEU A 394 6.30 11.59 -15.44
C LEU A 394 6.67 11.02 -16.81
N SER A 395 5.82 11.20 -17.82
CA SER A 395 6.05 10.65 -19.17
C SER A 395 7.31 11.22 -19.82
N ALA A 396 7.56 12.53 -19.66
CA ALA A 396 8.78 13.16 -20.13
C ALA A 396 10.03 12.61 -19.45
N ALA A 397 9.97 12.42 -18.13
CA ALA A 397 11.07 11.84 -17.36
C ALA A 397 11.36 10.37 -17.74
N VAL A 398 10.30 9.56 -17.96
CA VAL A 398 10.42 8.17 -18.44
C VAL A 398 11.11 8.13 -19.80
N ALA A 399 10.65 8.94 -20.76
CA ALA A 399 11.26 9.01 -22.09
C ALA A 399 12.76 9.35 -22.03
N ASN A 400 13.13 10.33 -21.19
CA ASN A 400 14.52 10.73 -20.99
C ASN A 400 15.35 9.63 -20.29
N ALA A 401 14.79 8.97 -19.28
CA ALA A 401 15.46 7.88 -18.56
C ALA A 401 15.75 6.70 -19.50
N ILE A 402 14.81 6.35 -20.36
CA ILE A 402 14.95 5.26 -21.34
C ILE A 402 15.99 5.62 -22.41
N ALA A 403 15.92 6.83 -22.97
CA ALA A 403 16.79 7.26 -24.07
C ALA A 403 18.28 7.17 -23.69
N ASP A 404 18.62 7.61 -22.49
CA ASP A 404 20.00 7.68 -22.00
C ASP A 404 20.38 6.54 -21.07
N LYS A 405 19.48 5.56 -20.85
CA LYS A 405 19.65 4.47 -19.87
C LYS A 405 20.01 5.00 -18.48
N ASN A 406 19.36 6.09 -18.06
CA ASN A 406 19.48 6.65 -16.72
C ASN A 406 18.51 5.96 -15.74
N ARG A 407 18.65 6.28 -14.45
CA ARG A 407 17.68 5.87 -13.42
C ARG A 407 16.53 6.85 -13.36
N LEU A 408 15.42 6.46 -12.73
CA LEU A 408 14.25 7.34 -12.56
C LEU A 408 13.94 7.56 -11.07
N PHE A 409 13.78 8.81 -10.68
CA PHE A 409 13.31 9.19 -9.35
C PHE A 409 12.03 10.03 -9.48
N GLY A 410 10.93 9.50 -8.95
CA GLY A 410 9.60 10.11 -8.94
C GLY A 410 9.19 10.56 -7.55
N TYR A 411 8.86 11.84 -7.37
CA TYR A 411 8.52 12.41 -6.06
C TYR A 411 7.25 13.28 -6.10
N PHE A 412 6.16 12.69 -5.61
CA PHE A 412 4.80 13.24 -5.74
C PHE A 412 4.11 13.34 -4.36
N GLY A 413 2.82 13.66 -4.36
CA GLY A 413 1.97 13.65 -3.18
C GLY A 413 1.26 14.98 -2.91
N VAL A 414 0.41 14.93 -1.88
CA VAL A 414 -0.36 16.06 -1.33
C VAL A 414 -0.02 16.28 0.14
N GLY A 415 -0.69 17.26 0.77
CA GLY A 415 -0.65 17.40 2.23
C GLY A 415 -0.96 16.07 2.90
N GLY A 416 -0.14 15.67 3.88
CA GLY A 416 -0.17 14.33 4.49
C GLY A 416 0.94 13.40 3.97
N GLY A 417 1.48 13.66 2.77
CA GLY A 417 2.65 12.97 2.23
C GLY A 417 2.36 11.72 1.40
N HIS A 418 1.10 11.48 1.05
CA HIS A 418 0.63 10.38 0.21
C HIS A 418 0.03 10.92 -1.10
N LEU A 419 -0.34 10.05 -2.03
CA LEU A 419 -1.21 10.41 -3.15
C LEU A 419 -2.60 10.87 -2.65
N PRO A 420 -3.33 11.72 -3.38
CA PRO A 420 -4.72 12.01 -3.06
C PRO A 420 -5.53 10.70 -2.91
N TYR A 421 -6.31 10.56 -1.83
CA TYR A 421 -7.15 9.37 -1.64
C TYR A 421 -8.16 9.24 -2.77
N GLN A 422 -8.13 8.11 -3.46
CA GLN A 422 -9.25 7.66 -4.26
C GLN A 422 -10.34 7.13 -3.32
N THR A 423 -11.58 7.60 -3.44
CA THR A 423 -12.77 7.09 -2.72
C THR A 423 -13.34 5.86 -3.41
N ALA A 424 -14.30 5.16 -2.77
CA ALA A 424 -14.83 3.91 -3.29
C ALA A 424 -15.46 4.05 -4.69
N ASP A 425 -16.03 5.22 -5.00
CA ASP A 425 -16.62 5.55 -6.30
C ASP A 425 -15.61 6.06 -7.35
N GLY A 426 -14.31 6.07 -7.03
CA GLY A 426 -13.22 6.45 -7.92
C GLY A 426 -12.93 7.94 -7.98
N LYS A 427 -13.52 8.76 -7.11
CA LYS A 427 -13.27 10.19 -7.01
C LYS A 427 -12.22 10.51 -5.95
N TYR A 428 -12.06 11.80 -5.65
CA TYR A 428 -11.04 12.36 -4.75
C TYR A 428 -11.71 13.33 -3.77
N ASP A 429 -12.81 12.92 -3.16
CA ASP A 429 -13.63 13.70 -2.23
C ASP A 429 -13.90 12.92 -0.93
N PRO A 430 -12.84 12.55 -0.17
CA PRO A 430 -12.98 11.71 1.01
C PRO A 430 -13.91 12.34 2.04
N VAL A 431 -14.59 11.49 2.82
CA VAL A 431 -15.47 11.93 3.91
C VAL A 431 -14.79 11.87 5.28
N ALA A 432 -15.48 12.41 6.30
CA ALA A 432 -14.96 12.45 7.66
C ALA A 432 -14.68 11.05 8.22
N SER A 433 -13.71 10.97 9.11
CA SER A 433 -13.26 9.72 9.74
C SER A 433 -13.32 9.80 11.27
N ILE A 434 -13.11 8.66 11.93
CA ILE A 434 -13.13 8.57 13.39
C ILE A 434 -11.98 7.70 13.90
N GLY A 435 -10.76 8.21 13.77
CA GLY A 435 -9.59 7.67 14.46
C GLY A 435 -9.47 8.21 15.88
N GLY A 436 -10.55 8.30 16.68
CA GLY A 436 -10.55 9.10 17.91
C GLY A 436 -11.77 8.99 18.81
N SER A 437 -11.71 9.64 19.98
CA SER A 437 -12.92 10.16 20.65
C SER A 437 -13.48 11.40 19.93
N LYS A 438 -12.80 11.89 18.89
CA LYS A 438 -13.15 13.05 18.07
C LYS A 438 -13.26 12.62 16.61
N VAL A 439 -14.24 13.21 15.92
CA VAL A 439 -14.36 13.15 14.46
C VAL A 439 -13.18 13.91 13.86
N GLN A 440 -12.51 13.28 12.90
CA GLN A 440 -11.48 13.93 12.09
C GLN A 440 -12.11 14.48 10.82
N LYS A 441 -11.66 15.66 10.41
CA LYS A 441 -12.17 16.28 9.18
C LYS A 441 -11.69 15.48 7.97
N ALA A 442 -12.54 15.41 6.96
CA ALA A 442 -12.17 14.98 5.62
C ALA A 442 -10.95 15.78 5.12
N GLU A 443 -10.07 15.10 4.38
CA GLU A 443 -9.13 15.79 3.51
C GLU A 443 -9.88 16.46 2.37
N ALA A 444 -9.30 17.52 1.82
CA ALA A 444 -9.87 18.23 0.69
C ALA A 444 -8.76 18.49 -0.33
N TYR A 445 -9.03 18.12 -1.58
CA TYR A 445 -8.08 18.25 -2.66
C TYR A 445 -8.53 19.35 -3.62
N SER A 446 -7.59 20.21 -3.98
CA SER A 446 -7.77 21.13 -5.09
C SER A 446 -7.69 20.39 -6.43
N GLU A 447 -8.12 21.04 -7.51
CA GLU A 447 -7.92 20.51 -8.87
C GLU A 447 -6.42 20.22 -9.14
N ALA A 448 -5.55 21.12 -8.68
CA ALA A 448 -4.09 20.97 -8.77
C ALA A 448 -3.56 19.78 -7.94
N ASP A 449 -4.15 19.49 -6.78
CA ASP A 449 -3.75 18.32 -5.98
C ASP A 449 -4.02 17.01 -6.73
N VAL A 450 -5.06 16.97 -7.56
CA VAL A 450 -5.39 15.81 -8.38
C VAL A 450 -4.58 15.80 -9.68
N SER A 451 -4.53 16.92 -10.43
CA SER A 451 -3.97 16.95 -11.78
C SER A 451 -2.43 17.02 -11.83
N GLU A 452 -1.79 17.64 -10.83
CA GLU A 452 -0.32 17.68 -10.73
C GLU A 452 0.27 16.40 -10.13
N ASN A 453 -0.58 15.50 -9.64
CA ASN A 453 -0.21 14.17 -9.18
C ASN A 453 -0.45 13.11 -10.26
N ILE A 454 -0.10 11.89 -9.90
CA ILE A 454 -0.24 10.68 -10.72
C ILE A 454 -0.97 9.62 -9.88
N ASN A 455 -1.48 8.58 -10.53
CA ASN A 455 -2.03 7.43 -9.85
C ASN A 455 -1.04 6.26 -9.78
N LEU A 456 -1.33 5.29 -8.91
CA LEU A 456 -0.45 4.15 -8.67
C LEU A 456 -0.21 3.30 -9.93
N ARG A 457 -1.21 3.21 -10.82
CA ARG A 457 -1.08 2.52 -12.11
C ARG A 457 -0.04 3.16 -13.00
N GLN A 458 -0.07 4.48 -13.15
CA GLN A 458 0.90 5.23 -13.94
C GLN A 458 2.32 5.04 -13.40
N MET A 459 2.48 5.06 -12.07
CA MET A 459 3.75 4.81 -11.41
C MET A 459 4.28 3.41 -11.71
N ALA A 460 3.45 2.38 -11.54
CA ALA A 460 3.84 0.98 -11.75
C ALA A 460 4.25 0.71 -13.20
N VAL A 461 3.50 1.23 -14.17
CA VAL A 461 3.82 1.08 -15.61
C VAL A 461 5.11 1.81 -15.95
N ALA A 462 5.27 3.07 -15.53
CA ALA A 462 6.49 3.84 -15.75
C ALA A 462 7.74 3.15 -15.18
N ALA A 463 7.62 2.54 -14.00
CA ALA A 463 8.72 1.81 -13.37
C ALA A 463 9.14 0.60 -14.20
N MET A 464 8.19 -0.22 -14.69
CA MET A 464 8.52 -1.37 -15.52
C MET A 464 9.15 -0.95 -16.85
N GLU A 465 8.66 0.10 -17.50
CA GLU A 465 9.24 0.60 -18.76
C GLU A 465 10.71 1.01 -18.59
N VAL A 466 11.03 1.73 -17.51
CA VAL A 466 12.42 2.13 -17.23
C VAL A 466 13.27 0.92 -16.86
N LEU A 467 12.79 0.04 -15.97
CA LEU A 467 13.53 -1.17 -15.56
C LEU A 467 13.83 -2.09 -16.75
N ASP A 468 12.85 -2.35 -17.61
CA ASP A 468 12.99 -3.21 -18.80
C ASP A 468 13.94 -2.59 -19.83
N SER A 469 14.02 -1.26 -19.88
CA SER A 469 15.03 -0.59 -20.70
C SER A 469 16.46 -0.79 -20.15
N ARG A 470 16.63 -1.00 -18.85
CA ARG A 470 17.94 -1.01 -18.19
C ARG A 470 18.57 -2.39 -18.13
N SER A 471 17.76 -3.43 -17.93
CA SER A 471 18.24 -4.81 -17.83
C SER A 471 17.20 -5.77 -18.40
N ASP A 472 17.68 -6.89 -18.96
CA ASP A 472 16.82 -8.00 -19.38
C ASP A 472 16.20 -8.75 -18.20
N ARG A 473 16.72 -8.50 -16.99
CA ARG A 473 16.21 -9.06 -15.73
C ARG A 473 15.97 -7.93 -14.73
N TRP A 474 14.82 -7.93 -14.07
CA TRP A 474 14.51 -6.90 -13.09
C TRP A 474 13.54 -7.35 -11.99
N TRP A 475 13.63 -6.67 -10.85
CA TRP A 475 12.74 -6.86 -9.70
C TRP A 475 12.01 -5.55 -9.37
N LEU A 476 10.73 -5.63 -9.05
CA LEU A 476 9.91 -4.46 -8.73
C LEU A 476 9.04 -4.73 -7.49
N MET A 477 9.00 -3.77 -6.56
CA MET A 477 7.92 -3.68 -5.58
C MET A 477 6.92 -2.60 -5.98
N VAL A 478 5.63 -2.89 -5.89
CA VAL A 478 4.53 -1.92 -6.00
C VAL A 478 3.73 -1.95 -4.71
N GLU A 479 3.49 -0.80 -4.11
CA GLU A 479 2.75 -0.68 -2.86
C GLU A 479 1.55 0.27 -3.00
N SER A 480 0.35 -0.22 -2.66
CA SER A 480 -0.77 0.61 -2.24
C SER A 480 -0.72 0.74 -0.72
N GLY A 481 0.00 1.75 -0.23
CA GLY A 481 0.29 1.95 1.19
C GLY A 481 -0.81 2.69 1.95
N ASP A 482 -1.68 3.37 1.20
CA ASP A 482 -2.77 4.21 1.69
C ASP A 482 -3.99 3.41 2.18
N VAL A 483 -4.04 2.09 1.91
CA VAL A 483 -5.05 1.18 2.49
C VAL A 483 -4.92 1.10 4.01
N ASP A 484 -3.70 0.99 4.54
CA ASP A 484 -3.43 1.00 5.98
C ASP A 484 -3.79 2.35 6.60
N TRP A 485 -3.43 3.45 5.94
CA TRP A 485 -3.67 4.80 6.47
C TRP A 485 -5.17 5.14 6.54
N ALA A 486 -5.95 4.69 5.54
CA ALA A 486 -7.40 4.74 5.59
C ALA A 486 -7.97 3.87 6.72
N SER A 487 -7.37 2.71 6.96
CA SER A 487 -7.78 1.78 8.02
C SER A 487 -7.46 2.32 9.42
N HIS A 488 -6.29 2.94 9.65
CA HIS A 488 -5.97 3.65 10.91
C HIS A 488 -6.97 4.76 11.23
N SER A 489 -7.53 5.36 10.18
CA SER A 489 -8.54 6.40 10.27
C SER A 489 -9.95 5.86 10.52
N ASN A 490 -10.15 4.53 10.48
CA ASN A 490 -11.46 3.87 10.47
C ASN A 490 -12.38 4.44 9.38
N ASN A 491 -11.84 4.51 8.16
CA ASN A 491 -12.55 5.05 7.00
C ASN A 491 -12.71 3.97 5.92
N ILE A 492 -13.90 3.38 5.83
CA ILE A 492 -14.16 2.29 4.89
C ILE A 492 -14.17 2.77 3.44
N ASP A 493 -14.59 4.01 3.20
CA ASP A 493 -14.72 4.58 1.87
C ASP A 493 -13.33 4.77 1.26
N ASN A 494 -12.43 5.42 2.00
CA ASN A 494 -11.03 5.56 1.60
C ASN A 494 -10.33 4.20 1.51
N ALA A 495 -10.60 3.26 2.42
CA ALA A 495 -9.95 1.95 2.39
C ALA A 495 -10.35 1.14 1.15
N ILE A 496 -11.64 1.14 0.79
CA ILE A 496 -12.14 0.51 -0.44
C ILE A 496 -11.54 1.20 -1.68
N GLY A 497 -11.55 2.53 -1.70
CA GLY A 497 -11.01 3.29 -2.83
C GLY A 497 -9.50 3.10 -3.04
N ALA A 498 -8.72 3.01 -1.96
CA ALA A 498 -7.30 2.66 -2.01
C ALA A 498 -7.08 1.23 -2.55
N VAL A 499 -7.90 0.24 -2.14
CA VAL A 499 -7.87 -1.11 -2.74
C VAL A 499 -8.22 -1.07 -4.24
N HIS A 500 -9.20 -0.26 -4.65
CA HIS A 500 -9.53 -0.08 -6.07
C HIS A 500 -8.39 0.56 -6.87
N SER A 501 -7.68 1.54 -6.29
CA SER A 501 -6.48 2.15 -6.89
C SER A 501 -5.36 1.13 -7.10
N GLY A 502 -5.11 0.27 -6.10
CA GLY A 502 -4.18 -0.85 -6.23
C GLY A 502 -4.63 -1.92 -7.24
N ASP A 503 -5.94 -2.19 -7.34
CA ASP A 503 -6.50 -3.13 -8.34
C ASP A 503 -6.35 -2.59 -9.78
N ASP A 504 -6.58 -1.29 -10.02
CA ASP A 504 -6.29 -0.64 -11.32
C ASP A 504 -4.79 -0.67 -11.65
N ALA A 505 -3.93 -0.48 -10.65
CA ALA A 505 -2.49 -0.65 -10.83
C ALA A 505 -2.11 -2.10 -11.18
N PHE A 506 -2.74 -3.10 -10.57
CA PHE A 506 -2.59 -4.50 -10.96
C PHE A 506 -3.03 -4.74 -12.40
N GLU A 507 -4.17 -4.20 -12.85
CA GLU A 507 -4.61 -4.30 -14.25
C GLU A 507 -3.60 -3.69 -15.22
N GLY A 508 -3.02 -2.54 -14.88
CA GLY A 508 -1.93 -1.93 -15.65
C GLY A 508 -0.68 -2.81 -15.71
N VAL A 509 -0.30 -3.41 -14.58
CA VAL A 509 0.83 -4.34 -14.49
C VAL A 509 0.62 -5.58 -15.36
N VAL A 510 -0.53 -6.23 -15.24
CA VAL A 510 -0.89 -7.41 -16.04
C VAL A 510 -0.88 -7.09 -17.53
N LYS A 511 -1.50 -5.98 -17.93
CA LYS A 511 -1.52 -5.56 -19.33
C LYS A 511 -0.11 -5.40 -19.88
N TRP A 512 0.77 -4.71 -19.15
CA TRP A 512 2.14 -4.53 -19.57
C TRP A 512 2.88 -5.87 -19.69
N ILE A 513 2.69 -6.80 -18.73
CA ILE A 513 3.30 -8.13 -18.76
C ILE A 513 2.87 -8.88 -20.03
N GLU A 514 1.57 -8.92 -20.33
CA GLU A 514 1.03 -9.60 -21.51
C GLU A 514 1.58 -9.01 -22.82
N GLU A 515 1.78 -7.70 -22.88
CA GLU A 515 2.32 -7.00 -24.04
C GLU A 515 3.85 -7.14 -24.19
N ASN A 516 4.57 -7.51 -23.13
CA ASN A 516 6.04 -7.44 -23.09
C ASN A 516 6.74 -8.79 -22.81
N GLY A 517 6.14 -9.94 -23.13
CA GLY A 517 6.80 -11.26 -22.99
C GLY A 517 6.09 -12.24 -22.06
N GLY A 518 5.02 -11.79 -21.39
CA GLY A 518 4.08 -12.63 -20.67
C GLY A 518 4.64 -13.29 -19.41
N TRP A 519 3.92 -14.33 -18.98
CA TRP A 519 4.14 -15.02 -17.71
C TRP A 519 5.21 -16.11 -17.75
N GLU A 520 5.79 -16.41 -18.93
CA GLU A 520 6.94 -17.32 -19.02
C GLU A 520 8.17 -16.69 -18.38
N ASP A 521 8.42 -15.41 -18.63
CA ASP A 521 9.54 -14.65 -18.07
C ASP A 521 9.20 -13.94 -16.74
N THR A 522 7.93 -13.90 -16.34
CA THR A 522 7.46 -13.08 -15.21
C THR A 522 6.82 -13.92 -14.09
N ALA A 523 7.13 -13.60 -12.83
CA ALA A 523 6.38 -14.02 -11.67
C ALA A 523 5.93 -12.79 -10.85
N LEU A 524 4.70 -12.83 -10.34
CA LEU A 524 4.14 -11.79 -9.48
C LEU A 524 3.55 -12.41 -8.22
N PHE A 525 3.86 -11.84 -7.07
CA PHE A 525 3.30 -12.19 -5.77
C PHE A 525 2.56 -10.98 -5.21
N LEU A 526 1.25 -11.11 -5.01
CA LEU A 526 0.38 -10.05 -4.50
C LEU A 526 -0.10 -10.42 -3.10
N THR A 527 0.05 -9.51 -2.14
CA THR A 527 -0.29 -9.76 -0.73
C THR A 527 -0.51 -8.45 0.02
N SER A 528 -0.81 -8.55 1.32
CA SER A 528 -0.59 -7.49 2.31
C SER A 528 0.61 -7.83 3.20
N ASP A 529 1.12 -6.84 3.91
CA ASP A 529 2.11 -6.97 4.96
C ASP A 529 1.49 -7.36 6.32
N HIS A 530 0.28 -6.87 6.63
CA HIS A 530 -0.53 -7.21 7.80
C HIS A 530 -2.01 -6.86 7.61
N GLY A 531 -2.85 -7.14 8.62
CA GLY A 531 -4.28 -6.79 8.60
C GLY A 531 -4.60 -5.73 9.63
N HIS A 532 -5.72 -5.02 9.48
CA HIS A 532 -6.10 -3.92 10.39
C HIS A 532 -7.24 -4.27 11.36
N TYR A 533 -7.65 -5.55 11.40
CA TYR A 533 -8.80 -6.05 12.15
C TYR A 533 -10.14 -5.41 11.80
N PHE A 534 -10.39 -5.18 10.51
CA PHE A 534 -11.71 -4.80 10.04
C PHE A 534 -12.62 -6.03 10.00
N GLN A 535 -13.82 -5.94 10.55
CA GLN A 535 -14.80 -7.02 10.55
C GLN A 535 -16.02 -6.59 9.76
N LEU A 536 -16.22 -7.23 8.60
CA LEU A 536 -17.43 -7.06 7.79
C LEU A 536 -18.53 -8.01 8.27
N THR A 537 -19.56 -7.47 8.95
CA THR A 537 -20.62 -8.23 9.63
C THR A 537 -21.89 -8.38 8.79
N GLN A 538 -22.29 -7.35 8.02
CA GLN A 538 -23.42 -7.41 7.08
C GLN A 538 -22.97 -7.00 5.67
N PRO A 539 -22.33 -7.92 4.92
CA PRO A 539 -21.74 -7.64 3.62
C PRO A 539 -22.73 -7.05 2.59
N GLU A 540 -24.01 -7.40 2.68
CA GLU A 540 -25.07 -6.91 1.79
C GLU A 540 -25.32 -5.40 1.90
N ALA A 541 -24.93 -4.77 3.01
CA ALA A 541 -25.02 -3.32 3.14
C ALA A 541 -24.12 -2.60 2.13
N LEU A 542 -22.95 -3.17 1.81
CA LEU A 542 -22.04 -2.65 0.79
C LEU A 542 -22.46 -3.02 -0.65
N ALA A 543 -23.45 -3.90 -0.82
CA ALA A 543 -23.97 -4.32 -2.13
C ALA A 543 -25.19 -3.49 -2.58
N LYS A 544 -26.04 -3.07 -1.63
CA LYS A 544 -27.28 -2.28 -1.85
C LYS A 544 -27.04 -0.85 -2.37
N THR A 545 -25.80 -0.57 -2.70
CA THR A 545 -25.22 0.73 -3.01
C THR A 545 -24.81 0.83 -4.49
N ALA A 546 -24.79 -0.27 -5.25
CA ALA A 546 -24.51 -0.19 -6.68
C ALA A 546 -25.60 0.63 -7.40
N PRO A 547 -25.24 1.60 -8.27
CA PRO A 547 -26.23 2.25 -9.10
C PRO A 547 -26.95 1.18 -9.91
N THR A 548 -28.29 1.18 -9.83
CA THR A 548 -29.12 0.31 -10.69
C THR A 548 -28.73 0.59 -12.15
N PRO A 549 -28.48 -0.46 -12.98
CA PRO A 549 -27.96 -0.31 -14.34
C PRO A 549 -28.85 0.55 -15.26
#